data_AF-A0A3B9K3E2-F1
#
_entry.id   AF-A0A3B9K3E2-F1
#
_cell.length_a   1.000
_cell.length_b   1.000
_cell.length_c   1.000
_cell.angle_alpha   90.00
_cell.angle_beta   90.00
_cell.angle_gamma   90.00
#
_symmetry.space_group_name_H-M   'P 1'
#
loop_
_entity.id
_entity.type
_entity.pdbx_description
1 polymer ?
#
loop_
_entity_poly.entity_id
_entity_poly.type
_entity_poly.pdbx_seq_one_letter_code
_entity_poly.pdbx_strand_id
1 'polypeptide(L)' 'KYVLIYCQAYNLRGTVVRLSNVFGPRASIHSPEFTFNNFFIGLALQNKNITVFGQGTQMRNVTYIDDAV' A
#
# COMPACT_ATOMS: atom_id res chain seq x y z
N LYS A 1 -5.15 8.07 15.19
CA LYS A 1 -6.19 8.63 16.10
C LYS A 1 -6.08 10.14 16.24
N TYR A 2 -4.88 10.74 16.14
CA TYR A 2 -4.67 12.19 16.24
C TYR A 2 -5.59 13.04 15.35
N VAL A 3 -5.74 12.68 14.07
CA VAL A 3 -6.61 13.42 13.13
C VAL A 3 -8.06 13.47 13.63
N LEU A 4 -8.62 12.34 14.06
CA LEU A 4 -10.01 12.28 14.55
C LEU A 4 -10.21 13.09 15.83
N ILE A 5 -9.22 13.05 16.74
CA ILE A 5 -9.25 13.85 17.98
C ILE A 5 -9.23 15.35 17.64
N TYR A 6 -8.37 15.76 16.70
CA TYR A 6 -8.29 17.14 16.26
C TYR A 6 -9.60 17.59 15.58
N CYS A 7 -10.18 16.74 14.72
CA CYS A 7 -11.47 17.01 14.10
C CYS A 7 -12.58 17.23 15.15
N GLN A 8 -12.60 16.40 16.20
CA GLN A 8 -13.56 16.56 17.29
C GLN A 8 -13.34 17.83 18.10
N ALA A 9 -12.09 18.16 18.44
CA ALA A 9 -11.75 19.32 19.27
C ALA A 9 -12.07 20.66 18.59
N TYR A 10 -11.90 20.73 17.27
CA TYR A 10 -12.11 21.96 16.49
C TYR A 10 -13.38 21.93 15.64
N ASN A 11 -14.28 20.97 15.88
CA ASN A 11 -15.53 20.79 15.15
C ASN A 11 -15.35 20.76 13.61
N LEU A 12 -14.28 20.10 13.15
CA LEU A 12 -13.99 19.91 11.73
C LEU A 12 -14.59 18.59 11.25
N ARG A 13 -15.15 18.59 10.04
CA ARG A 13 -15.56 17.35 9.37
C ARG A 13 -14.34 16.71 8.72
N GLY A 14 -13.94 15.53 9.18
CA GLY A 14 -12.81 14.79 8.63
C GLY A 14 -13.02 13.29 8.69
N THR A 15 -12.37 12.58 7.75
CA THR A 15 -12.42 11.12 7.64
C THR A 15 -11.00 10.59 7.49
N VAL A 16 -10.71 9.45 8.12
CA VAL A 16 -9.41 8.77 7.98
C VAL A 16 -9.63 7.50 7.19
N VAL A 17 -9.10 7.46 5.97
CA VAL A 17 -9.12 6.28 5.11
C VAL A 17 -7.79 5.53 5.26
N ARG A 18 -7.85 4.21 5.43
CA ARG A 18 -6.67 3.34 5.51
C ARG A 18 -6.67 2.39 4.34
N LEU A 19 -5.88 2.74 3.32
CA LEU A 19 -5.73 1.92 2.13
C LEU A 19 -4.76 0.75 2.39
N SER A 20 -5.09 -0.43 1.87
CA SER A 20 -4.28 -1.65 2.03
C SER A 20 -3.52 -1.99 0.76
N ASN A 21 -2.19 -1.98 0.83
CA ASN A 21 -1.26 -2.43 -0.22
C ASN A 21 -1.71 -2.02 -1.64
N VAL A 22 -1.87 -0.71 -1.86
CA VAL A 22 -2.35 -0.18 -3.14
C VAL A 22 -1.35 -0.47 -4.26
N PHE A 23 -1.82 -0.97 -5.40
CA PHE A 23 -1.00 -1.19 -6.59
C PHE A 23 -1.65 -0.64 -7.85
N GLY A 24 -0.81 -0.36 -8.85
CA GLY A 24 -1.27 0.08 -10.15
C GLY A 24 -0.21 0.87 -10.93
N PRO A 25 -0.59 1.43 -12.08
CA PRO A 25 0.29 2.25 -12.90
C PRO A 25 0.90 3.41 -12.10
N ARG A 26 2.17 3.73 -12.38
CA ARG A 26 2.94 4.81 -11.74
C ARG A 26 3.24 4.62 -10.24
N ALA A 27 2.94 3.44 -9.67
CA ALA A 27 3.39 3.11 -8.33
C ALA A 27 4.92 3.03 -8.24
N SER A 28 5.48 3.36 -7.07
CA SER A 28 6.92 3.24 -6.83
C SER A 28 7.33 1.76 -6.81
N ILE A 29 8.28 1.40 -7.67
CA ILE A 29 8.77 0.02 -7.82
C ILE A 29 10.22 -0.17 -7.32
N HIS A 30 10.86 0.92 -6.85
CA HIS A 30 12.29 0.91 -6.52
C HIS A 30 12.58 0.53 -5.06
N SER A 31 11.62 0.71 -4.15
CA SER A 31 11.78 0.42 -2.71
C SER A 31 10.66 -0.50 -2.19
N PRO A 32 11.00 -1.51 -1.37
CA PRO A 32 10.01 -2.36 -0.71
C PRO A 32 9.28 -1.66 0.45
N GLU A 33 9.72 -0.47 0.88
CA GLU A 33 9.20 0.24 2.06
C GLU A 33 7.76 0.76 1.88
N PHE A 34 7.33 0.96 0.63
CA PHE A 34 5.97 1.42 0.34
C PHE A 34 4.99 0.25 0.35
N THR A 35 5.17 -0.68 -0.58
CA THR A 35 4.25 -1.80 -0.79
C THR A 35 4.99 -2.95 -1.46
N PHE A 36 4.90 -4.15 -0.88
CA PHE A 36 5.62 -5.33 -1.39
C PHE A 36 5.20 -5.72 -2.82
N ASN A 37 3.93 -5.57 -3.18
CA ASN A 37 3.39 -5.95 -4.49
C ASN A 37 3.97 -5.09 -5.62
N ASN A 38 4.05 -3.77 -5.46
CA ASN A 38 4.70 -2.91 -6.47
C ASN A 38 6.20 -3.20 -6.59
N PHE A 39 6.87 -3.48 -5.47
CA PHE A 39 8.28 -3.88 -5.49
C PHE A 39 8.48 -5.21 -6.24
N PHE A 40 7.62 -6.20 -6.03
CA PHE A 40 7.65 -7.48 -6.74
C PHE A 40 7.43 -7.30 -8.25
N ILE A 41 6.47 -6.46 -8.64
CA ILE A 41 6.26 -6.08 -10.05
C ILE A 41 7.54 -5.45 -10.62
N GLY A 42 8.19 -4.56 -9.87
CA GLY A 42 9.46 -3.95 -10.26
C GLY A 42 10.59 -4.94 -10.50
N LEU A 43 10.73 -5.94 -9.62
CA LEU A 43 11.71 -7.02 -9.78
C LEU A 43 11.40 -7.87 -11.02
N ALA A 44 10.13 -8.25 -11.22
CA ALA A 44 9.70 -9.02 -12.38
C ALA A 44 9.98 -8.30 -13.71
N LEU A 45 9.67 -6.99 -13.79
CA LEU A 45 9.97 -6.16 -14.96
C LEU A 45 11.47 -6.08 -15.28
N GLN A 46 12.33 -6.25 -14.28
CA GLN A 46 13.79 -6.23 -14.42
C GLN A 46 14.39 -7.64 -14.55
N ASN A 47 13.57 -8.69 -14.67
CA ASN A 47 14.02 -10.09 -14.64
C ASN A 47 14.89 -10.43 -13.41
N LYS A 48 14.59 -9.82 -12.26
CA LYS A 48 15.24 -10.10 -10.97
C LYS A 48 14.44 -11.11 -10.17
N ASN A 49 15.14 -11.89 -9.35
CA ASN A 49 14.50 -12.85 -8.45
C ASN A 49 13.62 -12.15 -7.42
N ILE A 50 12.43 -12.71 -7.17
CA ILE A 50 11.51 -12.28 -6.13
C ILE A 50 11.78 -13.09 -4.87
N THR A 51 12.15 -12.41 -3.78
CA THR A 51 12.39 -13.07 -2.49
C THR A 51 11.10 -13.16 -1.69
N VAL A 52 10.68 -14.38 -1.39
CA VAL A 52 9.56 -14.68 -0.48
C VAL A 52 10.12 -15.14 0.85
N PHE A 53 9.76 -14.44 1.93
CA PHE A 53 10.19 -14.80 3.28
C PHE A 53 9.30 -15.90 3.86
N GLY A 54 9.91 -16.98 4.34
CA GLY A 54 9.18 -18.14 4.87
C GLY A 54 8.48 -18.95 3.78
N GLN A 55 7.35 -19.56 4.10
CA GLN A 55 6.60 -20.44 3.18
C GLN A 55 5.72 -19.68 2.18
N GLY A 56 5.66 -18.35 2.25
CA GLY A 56 4.82 -17.54 1.35
C GLY A 56 3.32 -17.66 1.56
N THR A 57 2.86 -18.33 2.62
CA THR A 57 1.43 -18.51 2.96
C THR A 57 0.78 -17.28 3.60
N GLN A 58 1.50 -16.15 3.61
CA GLN A 58 1.02 -14.88 4.16
C GLN A 58 -0.07 -14.27 3.27
N MET A 59 -1.27 -14.13 3.83
CA MET A 59 -2.38 -13.45 3.16
C MET A 59 -2.32 -11.94 3.41
N ARG A 60 -2.58 -11.15 2.37
CA ARG A 60 -2.68 -9.69 2.43
C ARG A 60 -3.79 -9.22 1.50
N ASN A 61 -4.56 -8.24 1.96
CA ASN A 61 -5.49 -7.52 1.10
C ASN A 61 -4.70 -6.57 0.20
N VAL A 62 -5.11 -6.47 -1.06
CA VAL A 62 -4.57 -5.55 -2.07
C VAL A 62 -5.71 -4.73 -2.64
N THR A 63 -5.43 -3.48 -3.00
CA THR A 63 -6.41 -2.56 -3.58
C THR A 63 -5.84 -2.02 -4.88
N TYR A 64 -6.59 -2.06 -5.97
CA TYR A 64 -6.15 -1.46 -7.22
C TYR A 64 -6.33 0.06 -7.16
N ILE A 65 -5.46 0.82 -7.83
CA ILE A 65 -5.44 2.28 -7.73
C ILE A 65 -6.78 2.91 -8.14
N ASP A 66 -7.45 2.38 -9.15
CA ASP A 66 -8.73 2.95 -9.61
C ASP A 66 -9.88 2.73 -8.61
N ASP A 67 -9.75 1.74 -7.71
CA ASP A 67 -10.73 1.54 -6.61
C ASP A 67 -10.51 2.52 -5.45
N ALA A 68 -9.33 3.17 -5.39
CA ALA A 68 -8.96 4.09 -4.32
C ALA A 68 -9.27 5.56 -4.64
N VAL A 69 -9.70 5.86 -5.86
CA VAL A 69 -9.96 7.22 -6.39
C VAL A 69 -11.45 7.53 -6.40
#